data_AF-A0A7S1GSF7-F1
#
_entry.id   AF-A0A7S1GSF7-F1
#
_cell.length_a   1.000
_cell.length_b   1.000
_cell.length_c   1.000
_cell.angle_alpha   90.00
_cell.angle_beta   90.00
_cell.angle_gamma   90.00
#
_symmetry.space_group_name_H-M   'P 1'
#
loop_
_entity.id
_entity.type
_entity.pdbx_description
1 polymer ?
#
loop_
_entity_poly.entity_id
_entity_poly.type
_entity_poly.pdbx_seq_one_letter_code
_entity_poly.pdbx_strand_id
1 'polypeptide(L)'
;MQSLQQAERQETSPIDPTPELETAARHAGRQQWTVPHSVTPLWKHQSSLPNLPVPDLYQTCFRYLASVRPLLSDSEFVKTRDAVVEFAIGGDGARLQRRLLTRAKALPHTSWLLSWWNDIAYLTDPSPVVFFVSYFYAFKDLSPHIPPPKHGGMQCAVAARLLFHTLAFRDMVVSGSLTPDVPGGRPQCSATYAFLFNSCRVPSQPPRDSVVTYPPHAYPHVIVIRNRRLITLDPSG
;
A
#
# COMPACT_ATOMS: atom_id res chain seq x y z
N MET A 1 9.01 55.60 4.36
CA MET A 1 7.71 54.90 4.18
C MET A 1 7.30 54.92 2.71
N GLN A 2 8.14 54.33 1.85
CA GLN A 2 7.88 54.01 0.45
C GLN A 2 9.05 53.09 0.03
N SER A 3 8.79 52.07 -0.78
CA SER A 3 9.72 51.07 -1.34
C SER A 3 9.89 49.70 -0.64
N LEU A 4 8.79 48.97 -0.37
CA LEU A 4 8.82 47.50 -0.23
C LEU A 4 7.50 46.85 -0.67
N GLN A 5 7.04 47.13 -1.90
CA GLN A 5 5.83 46.47 -2.45
C GLN A 5 5.94 45.98 -3.90
N GLN A 6 7.13 45.86 -4.47
CA GLN A 6 7.31 45.23 -5.78
C GLN A 6 8.48 44.25 -5.75
N ALA A 7 8.18 42.99 -5.45
CA ALA A 7 8.98 41.83 -5.81
C ALA A 7 8.01 40.66 -6.05
N GLU A 8 7.39 40.74 -7.23
CA GLU A 8 6.93 39.66 -8.11
C GLU A 8 6.57 38.30 -7.50
N ARG A 9 5.27 38.00 -7.58
CA ARG A 9 4.74 36.66 -7.69
C ARG A 9 5.31 36.02 -8.96
N GLN A 10 6.33 35.19 -8.83
CA GLN A 10 6.59 34.16 -9.84
C GLN A 10 5.68 32.98 -9.55
N GLU A 11 4.56 32.91 -10.27
CA GLU A 11 3.79 31.68 -10.41
C GLU A 11 4.70 30.63 -11.05
N THR A 12 5.12 29.64 -10.26
CA THR A 12 5.80 28.47 -10.79
C THR A 12 4.78 27.65 -11.58
N SER A 13 4.95 27.60 -12.90
CA SER A 13 4.20 26.74 -13.81
C SER A 13 4.19 25.29 -13.29
N PRO A 14 3.12 24.51 -13.51
CA PRO A 14 3.12 23.08 -13.23
C PRO A 14 4.31 22.43 -13.92
N ILE A 15 5.06 21.59 -13.18
CA ILE A 15 6.13 20.78 -13.78
C ILE A 15 5.42 19.76 -14.66
N ASP A 16 5.43 19.97 -15.97
CA ASP A 16 4.96 18.96 -16.92
C ASP A 16 5.83 17.70 -16.74
N PRO A 17 5.20 16.52 -16.57
CA PRO A 17 5.96 15.27 -16.49
C PRO A 17 6.74 15.08 -17.79
N THR A 18 8.03 14.74 -17.67
CA THR A 18 8.87 14.48 -18.84
C THR A 18 8.29 13.34 -19.69
N PRO A 19 8.52 13.34 -21.02
CA PRO A 19 8.02 12.28 -21.92
C PRO A 19 8.42 10.85 -21.50
N GLU A 20 9.53 10.73 -20.77
CA GLU A 20 10.02 9.48 -20.17
C GLU A 20 9.11 8.97 -19.04
N LEU A 21 8.56 9.86 -18.21
CA LEU A 21 7.58 9.53 -17.16
C LEU A 21 6.24 9.13 -17.75
N GLU A 22 5.79 9.79 -18.82
CA GLU A 22 4.59 9.37 -19.55
C GLU A 22 4.79 8.00 -20.23
N THR A 23 5.97 7.75 -20.77
CA THR A 23 6.28 6.47 -21.42
C THR A 23 6.37 5.34 -20.39
N ALA A 24 6.95 5.59 -19.21
CA ALA A 24 6.94 4.65 -18.09
C ALA A 24 5.52 4.37 -17.56
N ALA A 25 4.66 5.39 -17.49
CA ALA A 25 3.25 5.23 -17.11
C ALA A 25 2.44 4.42 -18.16
N ARG A 26 2.73 4.60 -19.46
CA ARG A 26 2.10 3.83 -20.55
C ARG A 26 2.56 2.37 -20.59
N HIS A 27 3.77 2.08 -20.09
CA HIS A 27 4.33 0.72 -19.99
C HIS A 27 4.14 0.07 -18.62
N ALA A 28 3.47 0.74 -17.67
CA ALA A 28 3.02 0.16 -16.41
C ALA A 28 1.85 -0.81 -16.65
N GLY A 29 2.11 -1.84 -17.47
CA GLY A 29 1.24 -2.98 -17.64
C GLY A 29 0.91 -3.56 -16.26
N ARG A 30 -0.30 -4.11 -16.15
CA ARG A 30 -0.81 -4.85 -14.99
C ARG A 30 0.29 -5.73 -14.39
N GLN A 31 1.01 -5.19 -13.40
CA GLN A 31 2.03 -5.94 -12.66
C GLN A 31 1.26 -6.93 -11.80
N GLN A 32 0.98 -8.09 -12.40
CA GLN A 32 0.46 -9.23 -11.68
C GLN A 32 1.65 -9.74 -10.87
N TRP A 33 1.72 -9.30 -9.60
CA TRP A 33 2.80 -9.68 -8.71
C TRP A 33 2.89 -11.20 -8.65
N THR A 34 4.07 -11.71 -9.01
CA THR A 34 4.40 -13.13 -8.92
C THR A 34 5.35 -13.30 -7.74
N VAL A 35 5.13 -14.36 -6.96
CA VAL A 35 6.02 -14.72 -5.86
C VAL A 35 7.43 -14.93 -6.43
N PRO A 36 8.45 -14.24 -5.93
CA PRO A 36 9.83 -14.53 -6.32
C PRO A 36 10.11 -16.00 -6.03
N HIS A 37 10.56 -16.75 -7.04
CA HIS A 37 10.95 -18.15 -6.88
C HIS A 37 12.25 -18.33 -6.09
N SER A 38 12.88 -17.25 -5.62
CA SER A 38 14.14 -17.31 -4.90
C SER A 38 13.94 -17.79 -3.46
N VAL A 39 14.79 -18.72 -3.02
CA VAL A 39 14.79 -19.30 -1.68
C VAL A 39 15.51 -18.39 -0.68
N THR A 40 15.37 -17.07 -0.81
CA THR A 40 16.00 -16.15 0.14
C THR A 40 15.20 -16.15 1.45
N PRO A 41 15.83 -15.78 2.59
CA PRO A 41 15.18 -15.79 3.89
C PRO A 41 13.77 -15.20 3.89
N LEU A 42 13.57 -14.00 3.30
CA LEU A 42 12.29 -13.29 3.27
C LEU A 42 11.16 -14.09 2.61
N TRP A 43 11.46 -14.87 1.56
CA TRP A 43 10.46 -15.59 0.77
C TRP A 43 10.28 -17.05 1.21
N LYS A 44 11.04 -17.49 2.22
CA LYS A 44 11.10 -18.89 2.70
C LYS A 44 9.73 -19.56 2.87
N HIS A 45 8.75 -18.84 3.40
CA HIS A 45 7.42 -19.40 3.70
C HIS A 45 6.39 -19.15 2.60
N GLN A 46 6.68 -18.30 1.62
CA GLN A 46 5.68 -17.74 0.71
C GLN A 46 4.93 -18.80 -0.12
N SER A 47 5.62 -19.86 -0.54
CA SER A 47 5.03 -20.99 -1.27
C SER A 47 4.20 -21.95 -0.40
N SER A 48 4.40 -21.93 0.92
CA SER A 48 3.71 -22.79 1.88
C SER A 48 2.50 -22.15 2.55
N LEU A 49 2.26 -20.86 2.29
CA LEU A 49 1.14 -20.14 2.88
C LEU A 49 -0.19 -20.67 2.33
N PRO A 50 -1.21 -20.86 3.18
CA PRO A 50 -2.53 -21.24 2.72
C PRO A 50 -3.18 -20.09 1.94
N ASN A 51 -3.99 -20.45 0.95
CA ASN A 51 -4.83 -19.47 0.27
C ASN A 51 -5.89 -18.90 1.22
N LEU A 52 -6.28 -17.64 0.97
CA LEU A 52 -7.35 -17.00 1.73
C LEU A 52 -8.65 -17.80 1.55
N PRO A 53 -9.25 -18.35 2.62
CA PRO A 53 -10.46 -19.14 2.50
C PRO A 53 -11.64 -18.27 2.04
N VAL A 54 -12.62 -18.88 1.40
CA VAL A 54 -13.94 -18.29 1.18
C VAL A 54 -14.82 -18.76 2.35
N PRO A 55 -15.31 -17.87 3.23
CA PRO A 55 -16.18 -18.25 4.33
C PRO A 55 -17.49 -18.89 3.84
N ASP A 56 -18.08 -19.74 4.68
CA ASP A 56 -19.41 -20.30 4.40
C ASP A 56 -20.47 -19.20 4.30
N LEU A 57 -21.42 -19.34 3.36
CA LEU A 57 -22.45 -18.36 3.10
C LEU A 57 -23.36 -18.16 4.32
N TYR A 58 -23.86 -19.24 4.90
CA TYR A 58 -24.80 -19.16 6.02
C TYR A 58 -24.13 -18.62 7.28
N GLN A 59 -22.90 -19.05 7.56
CA GLN A 59 -22.10 -18.48 8.65
C GLN A 59 -21.85 -16.98 8.45
N THR A 60 -21.58 -16.55 7.21
CA THR A 60 -21.40 -15.13 6.88
C THR A 60 -22.69 -14.34 7.11
N CYS A 61 -23.82 -14.84 6.62
CA CYS A 61 -25.14 -14.23 6.84
C CYS A 61 -25.49 -14.12 8.34
N PHE A 62 -25.23 -15.18 9.11
CA PHE A 62 -25.46 -15.18 10.57
C PHE A 62 -24.60 -14.13 11.28
N ARG A 63 -23.30 -14.08 10.99
CA ARG A 63 -22.38 -13.09 11.57
C ARG A 63 -22.75 -11.67 11.15
N TYR A 64 -23.18 -11.48 9.91
CA TYR A 64 -23.66 -10.18 9.43
C TYR A 64 -24.87 -9.71 10.25
N LEU A 65 -25.89 -10.55 10.43
CA LEU A 65 -27.06 -10.20 11.25
C LEU A 65 -26.68 -9.88 12.70
N ALA A 66 -25.78 -10.66 13.31
CA ALA A 66 -25.27 -10.35 14.64
C ALA A 66 -24.56 -8.99 14.69
N SER A 67 -23.78 -8.63 13.65
CA SER A 67 -23.04 -7.37 13.59
C SER A 67 -23.93 -6.14 13.41
N VAL A 68 -25.04 -6.25 12.66
CA VAL A 68 -25.95 -5.12 12.42
C VAL A 68 -27.03 -4.99 13.48
N ARG A 69 -27.30 -6.04 14.27
CA ARG A 69 -28.33 -6.02 15.31
C ARG A 69 -28.26 -4.80 16.25
N PRO A 70 -27.10 -4.40 16.81
CA PRO A 70 -27.04 -3.25 17.71
C PRO A 70 -27.17 -1.90 16.99
N LEU A 71 -27.13 -1.86 15.66
CA LEU A 71 -27.19 -0.65 14.85
C LEU A 71 -28.60 -0.35 14.34
N LEU A 72 -29.53 -1.31 14.45
CA LEU A 72 -30.85 -1.26 13.83
C LEU A 72 -31.96 -1.28 14.88
N SER A 73 -33.03 -0.52 14.64
CA SER A 73 -34.29 -0.71 15.36
C SER A 73 -34.86 -2.11 15.08
N ASP A 74 -35.80 -2.55 15.92
CA ASP A 74 -36.43 -3.87 15.75
C ASP A 74 -37.11 -4.02 14.38
N SER A 75 -37.78 -2.96 13.92
CA SER A 75 -38.45 -2.96 12.62
C SER A 75 -37.49 -3.04 11.43
N GLU A 76 -36.34 -2.36 11.51
CA GLU A 76 -35.29 -2.42 10.48
C GLU A 76 -34.56 -3.75 10.50
N PHE A 77 -34.32 -4.30 11.70
CA PHE A 77 -33.69 -5.60 11.85
C PHE A 77 -34.57 -6.72 11.26
N VAL A 78 -35.88 -6.70 11.48
CA VAL A 78 -36.80 -7.67 10.86
C VAL A 78 -36.70 -7.62 9.33
N LYS A 79 -36.77 -6.42 8.73
CA LYS A 79 -36.60 -6.24 7.27
C LYS A 79 -35.25 -6.75 6.78
N THR A 80 -34.18 -6.44 7.51
CA THR A 80 -32.81 -6.85 7.16
C THR A 80 -32.65 -8.36 7.25
N ARG A 81 -33.16 -8.98 8.32
CA ARG A 81 -33.18 -10.44 8.50
C ARG A 81 -33.88 -11.12 7.35
N ASP A 82 -35.06 -10.66 6.98
CA ASP A 82 -35.86 -11.29 5.92
C ASP A 82 -35.13 -11.20 4.57
N ALA A 83 -34.53 -10.05 4.25
CA ALA A 83 -33.70 -9.89 3.05
C ALA A 83 -32.46 -10.80 3.05
N VAL A 84 -31.80 -10.98 4.21
CA VAL A 84 -30.63 -11.88 4.33
C VAL A 84 -31.04 -13.35 4.18
N VAL A 85 -32.19 -13.74 4.74
CA VAL A 85 -32.73 -15.10 4.58
C VAL A 85 -33.10 -15.37 3.13
N GLU A 86 -33.78 -14.43 2.48
CA GLU A 86 -34.09 -14.50 1.05
C GLU A 86 -32.81 -14.66 0.24
N PHE A 87 -31.82 -13.78 0.45
CA PHE A 87 -30.52 -13.87 -0.23
C PHE A 87 -29.84 -15.24 -0.06
N ALA A 88 -29.86 -15.81 1.15
CA ALA A 88 -29.16 -17.05 1.46
C ALA A 88 -29.86 -18.32 0.93
N ILE A 89 -31.20 -18.35 0.92
CA ILE A 89 -31.98 -19.57 0.63
C ILE A 89 -32.73 -19.47 -0.72
N GLY A 90 -33.38 -18.34 -0.99
CA GLY A 90 -34.28 -18.17 -2.13
C GLY A 90 -33.75 -17.31 -3.28
N GLY A 91 -32.67 -16.56 -3.05
CA GLY A 91 -32.14 -15.57 -3.96
C GLY A 91 -30.76 -15.91 -4.52
N ASP A 92 -29.98 -14.86 -4.77
CA ASP A 92 -28.73 -14.97 -5.52
C ASP A 92 -27.53 -15.46 -4.71
N GLY A 93 -27.62 -15.56 -3.39
CA GLY A 93 -26.49 -15.86 -2.51
C GLY A 93 -25.78 -17.16 -2.87
N ALA A 94 -26.51 -18.25 -3.07
CA ALA A 94 -25.92 -19.53 -3.47
C ALA A 94 -25.22 -19.47 -4.84
N ARG A 95 -25.78 -18.73 -5.79
CA ARG A 95 -25.20 -18.54 -7.13
C ARG A 95 -23.91 -17.72 -7.05
N LEU A 96 -23.91 -16.64 -6.30
CA LEU A 96 -22.74 -15.77 -6.12
C LEU A 96 -21.64 -16.48 -5.32
N GLN A 97 -21.99 -17.23 -4.27
CA GLN A 97 -21.05 -18.04 -3.50
C GLN A 97 -20.34 -19.08 -4.38
N ARG A 98 -21.08 -19.78 -5.26
CA ARG A 98 -20.47 -20.70 -6.23
C ARG A 98 -19.47 -19.98 -7.15
N ARG A 99 -19.82 -18.79 -7.67
CA ARG A 99 -18.90 -17.99 -8.50
C ARG A 99 -17.65 -17.56 -7.74
N LEU A 100 -17.80 -17.19 -6.47
CA LEU A 100 -16.70 -16.80 -5.60
C LEU A 100 -15.75 -17.99 -5.33
N LEU A 101 -16.31 -19.16 -5.04
CA LEU A 101 -15.54 -20.40 -4.88
C LEU A 101 -14.79 -20.77 -6.18
N THR A 102 -15.44 -20.68 -7.33
CA THR A 102 -14.80 -20.91 -8.64
C THR A 102 -13.65 -19.92 -8.87
N ARG A 103 -13.84 -18.63 -8.56
CA ARG A 103 -12.79 -17.62 -8.64
C ARG A 103 -11.61 -17.95 -7.73
N ALA A 104 -11.87 -18.34 -6.48
CA ALA A 104 -10.80 -18.69 -5.54
C ALA A 104 -9.99 -19.91 -6.02
N LYS A 105 -10.65 -20.92 -6.59
CA LYS A 105 -9.97 -22.08 -7.19
C LYS A 105 -9.13 -21.72 -8.41
N ALA A 106 -9.54 -20.73 -9.21
CA ALA A 106 -8.81 -20.26 -10.39
C ALA A 106 -7.57 -19.41 -10.05
N LEU A 107 -7.36 -19.06 -8.77
CA LEU A 107 -6.28 -18.19 -8.30
C LEU A 107 -5.43 -18.87 -7.21
N PRO A 108 -4.78 -20.02 -7.49
CA PRO A 108 -4.15 -20.87 -6.46
C PRO A 108 -2.88 -20.29 -5.81
N HIS A 109 -2.30 -19.23 -6.37
CA HIS A 109 -1.07 -18.59 -5.90
C HIS A 109 -1.26 -17.14 -5.48
N THR A 110 -2.52 -16.74 -5.25
CA THR A 110 -2.87 -15.39 -4.79
C THR A 110 -4.18 -15.43 -4.01
N SER A 111 -4.60 -14.29 -3.48
CA SER A 111 -5.90 -14.18 -2.82
C SER A 111 -6.99 -13.81 -3.83
N TRP A 112 -8.13 -14.49 -3.75
CA TRP A 112 -9.32 -14.19 -4.55
C TRP A 112 -9.83 -12.75 -4.37
N LEU A 113 -9.50 -12.15 -3.22
CA LEU A 113 -9.91 -10.81 -2.81
C LEU A 113 -8.91 -9.74 -3.25
N LEU A 114 -7.63 -10.07 -3.44
CA LEU A 114 -6.54 -9.07 -3.54
C LEU A 114 -6.79 -8.01 -4.61
N SER A 115 -7.13 -8.42 -5.83
CA SER A 115 -7.37 -7.46 -6.92
C SER A 115 -8.61 -6.61 -6.68
N TRP A 116 -9.69 -7.21 -6.14
CA TRP A 116 -10.91 -6.46 -5.85
C TRP A 116 -10.71 -5.46 -4.72
N TRP A 117 -9.98 -5.84 -3.67
CA TRP A 117 -9.65 -4.95 -2.57
C TRP A 117 -8.83 -3.77 -3.03
N ASN A 118 -7.74 -4.00 -3.76
CA ASN A 118 -6.88 -2.92 -4.25
C ASN A 118 -7.62 -1.97 -5.20
N ASP A 119 -8.47 -2.52 -6.08
CA ASP A 119 -9.18 -1.71 -7.05
C ASP A 119 -10.28 -0.89 -6.36
N ILE A 120 -11.25 -1.57 -5.74
CA ILE A 120 -12.47 -0.96 -5.23
C ILE A 120 -12.20 -0.08 -4.01
N ALA A 121 -11.31 -0.51 -3.09
CA ALA A 121 -11.08 0.21 -1.85
C ALA A 121 -10.10 1.38 -1.99
N TYR A 122 -9.27 1.42 -3.05
CA TYR A 122 -8.20 2.43 -3.14
C TYR A 122 -7.96 3.01 -4.53
N LEU A 123 -7.78 2.17 -5.54
CA LEU A 123 -7.21 2.63 -6.81
C LEU A 123 -8.27 3.22 -7.76
N THR A 124 -9.55 2.91 -7.56
CA THR A 124 -10.66 3.54 -8.30
C THR A 124 -11.32 4.69 -7.55
N ASP A 125 -11.00 4.90 -6.27
CA ASP A 125 -11.53 6.04 -5.50
C ASP A 125 -10.78 7.34 -5.90
N PRO A 126 -11.49 8.35 -6.42
CA PRO A 126 -10.88 9.63 -6.81
C PRO A 126 -10.61 10.56 -5.61
N SER A 127 -11.03 10.20 -4.39
CA SER A 127 -10.88 11.04 -3.21
C SER A 127 -9.40 11.27 -2.83
N PRO A 128 -9.01 12.47 -2.36
CA PRO A 128 -7.62 12.76 -2.01
C PRO A 128 -7.03 11.82 -0.96
N VAL A 129 -5.93 11.13 -1.30
CA VAL A 129 -5.29 10.17 -0.38
C VAL A 129 -4.75 10.79 0.91
N VAL A 130 -4.40 12.10 0.90
CA VAL A 130 -3.75 12.80 2.02
C VAL A 130 -4.57 12.73 3.31
N PHE A 131 -5.89 12.89 3.22
CA PHE A 131 -6.78 12.89 4.38
C PHE A 131 -7.52 11.57 4.55
N PHE A 132 -7.96 10.96 3.44
CA PHE A 132 -8.91 9.85 3.50
C PHE A 132 -8.25 8.47 3.63
N VAL A 133 -6.95 8.32 3.30
CA VAL A 133 -6.32 6.99 3.21
C VAL A 133 -4.92 6.93 3.84
N SER A 134 -4.07 7.91 3.57
CA SER A 134 -2.66 7.89 4.00
C SER A 134 -2.55 8.04 5.51
N TYR A 135 -1.97 7.04 6.18
CA TYR A 135 -1.67 7.07 7.60
C TYR A 135 -0.20 7.44 7.86
N PHE A 136 0.12 7.86 9.08
CA PHE A 136 1.49 8.15 9.50
C PHE A 136 1.78 7.56 10.87
N TYR A 137 3.07 7.33 11.13
CA TYR A 137 3.58 6.99 12.46
C TYR A 137 4.61 8.04 12.88
N ALA A 138 4.62 8.39 14.16
CA ALA A 138 5.64 9.24 14.75
C ALA A 138 6.67 8.36 15.47
N PHE A 139 7.96 8.60 15.19
CA PHE A 139 9.04 8.02 15.99
C PHE A 139 9.14 8.75 17.32
N LYS A 140 9.64 8.06 18.35
CA LYS A 140 10.13 8.72 19.57
C LYS A 140 11.25 9.69 19.21
N ASP A 141 11.40 10.76 19.98
CA ASP A 141 12.50 11.70 19.75
C ASP A 141 13.85 11.00 19.88
N LEU A 142 14.61 11.02 18.79
CA LEU A 142 15.93 10.39 18.70
C LEU A 142 17.05 11.37 19.05
N SER A 143 16.76 12.67 19.15
CA SER A 143 17.76 13.71 19.42
C SER A 143 18.63 13.42 20.65
N PRO A 144 18.08 12.92 21.78
CA PRO A 144 18.88 12.60 22.97
C PRO A 144 19.89 11.46 22.76
N HIS A 145 19.71 10.64 21.72
CA HIS A 145 20.54 9.48 21.42
C HIS A 145 21.57 9.75 20.31
N ILE A 146 21.64 10.97 19.79
CA ILE A 146 22.53 11.34 18.70
C ILE A 146 23.57 12.36 19.20
N PRO A 147 24.88 12.10 19.00
CA PRO A 147 25.91 13.07 19.35
C PRO A 147 25.70 14.41 18.62
N PRO A 148 26.05 15.55 19.25
CA PRO A 148 25.98 16.84 18.59
C PRO A 148 26.73 16.85 17.25
N PRO A 149 26.09 17.24 16.14
CA PRO A 149 26.73 17.20 14.83
C PRO A 149 27.79 18.30 14.72
N LYS A 150 28.91 18.00 14.04
CA LYS A 150 29.95 18.99 13.72
C LYS A 150 29.47 20.04 12.70
N HIS A 151 28.55 19.65 11.82
CA HIS A 151 27.98 20.49 10.78
C HIS A 151 26.48 20.23 10.64
N GLY A 152 25.70 21.27 10.33
CA GLY A 152 24.25 21.19 10.25
C GLY A 152 23.55 21.18 11.61
N GLY A 153 22.22 21.20 11.60
CA GLY A 153 21.41 21.15 12.82
C GLY A 153 21.12 19.72 13.26
N MET A 154 20.65 19.55 14.51
CA MET A 154 20.24 18.25 15.05
C MET A 154 19.21 17.53 14.16
N GLN A 155 18.28 18.28 13.55
CA GLN A 155 17.32 17.73 12.58
C GLN A 155 18.02 17.01 11.41
N CYS A 156 19.09 17.58 10.86
CA CYS A 156 19.85 16.95 9.77
C CYS A 156 20.55 15.67 10.26
N ALA A 157 21.07 15.68 11.49
CA ALA A 157 21.70 14.50 12.08
C ALA A 157 20.70 13.35 12.30
N VAL A 158 19.50 13.67 12.82
CA VAL A 158 18.38 12.72 12.96
C VAL A 158 17.96 12.18 11.58
N ALA A 159 17.74 13.07 10.60
CA ALA A 159 17.33 12.67 9.25
C ALA A 159 18.37 11.76 8.58
N ALA A 160 19.66 12.10 8.69
CA ALA A 160 20.75 11.28 8.16
C ALA A 160 20.80 9.90 8.84
N ARG A 161 20.61 9.83 10.16
CA ARG A 161 20.57 8.56 10.91
C ARG A 161 19.39 7.69 10.50
N LEU A 162 18.19 8.28 10.37
CA LEU A 162 16.99 7.58 9.90
C LEU A 162 17.16 7.07 8.47
N LEU A 163 17.70 7.90 7.58
CA LEU A 163 17.97 7.51 6.20
C LEU A 163 18.96 6.33 6.14
N PHE A 164 20.06 6.40 6.90
CA PHE A 164 21.06 5.33 6.97
C PHE A 164 20.44 3.98 7.36
N HIS A 165 19.66 3.94 8.45
CA HIS A 165 19.01 2.70 8.90
C HIS A 165 17.89 2.23 7.96
N THR A 166 17.18 3.17 7.32
CA THR A 166 16.15 2.85 6.33
C THR A 166 16.77 2.19 5.10
N LEU A 167 17.92 2.68 4.62
CA LEU A 167 18.64 2.08 3.50
C LEU A 167 19.21 0.71 3.85
N ALA A 168 19.78 0.53 5.05
CA ALA A 168 20.21 -0.78 5.51
C ALA A 168 19.02 -1.78 5.55
N PHE A 169 17.83 -1.33 5.96
CA PHE A 169 16.62 -2.15 5.91
C PHE A 169 16.17 -2.45 4.47
N ARG A 170 16.22 -1.44 3.59
CA ARG A 170 15.96 -1.61 2.15
C ARG A 170 16.85 -2.69 1.55
N ASP A 171 18.14 -2.69 1.87
CA ASP A 171 19.07 -3.67 1.32
C ASP A 171 18.72 -5.09 1.76
N MET A 172 18.28 -5.27 3.01
CA MET A 172 17.78 -6.57 3.49
C MET A 172 16.50 -7.02 2.76
N VAL A 173 15.59 -6.09 2.45
CA VAL A 173 14.37 -6.38 1.70
C VAL A 173 14.68 -6.71 0.24
N VAL A 174 15.48 -5.89 -0.43
CA VAL A 174 15.82 -6.04 -1.85
C VAL A 174 16.66 -7.29 -2.12
N SER A 175 17.61 -7.61 -1.24
CA SER A 175 18.38 -8.86 -1.31
C SER A 175 17.57 -10.09 -0.87
N GLY A 176 16.42 -9.87 -0.22
CA GLY A 176 15.60 -10.92 0.37
C GLY A 176 16.22 -11.57 1.62
N SER A 177 17.24 -10.96 2.22
CA SER A 177 17.90 -11.45 3.44
C SER A 177 17.13 -11.16 4.73
N LEU A 178 16.11 -10.29 4.68
CA LEU A 178 15.26 -9.99 5.82
C LEU A 178 14.58 -11.26 6.35
N THR A 179 14.59 -11.45 7.68
CA THR A 179 13.89 -12.56 8.33
C THR A 179 12.37 -12.42 8.16
N PRO A 180 11.64 -13.49 7.79
CA PRO A 180 10.19 -13.45 7.68
C PRO A 180 9.48 -13.17 9.00
N ASP A 181 8.32 -12.50 8.90
CA ASP A 181 7.43 -12.28 10.02
C ASP A 181 6.71 -13.59 10.42
N VAL A 182 6.94 -14.03 11.66
CA VAL A 182 6.37 -15.26 12.24
C VAL A 182 5.69 -15.01 13.62
N PRO A 183 4.79 -14.02 13.74
CA PRO A 183 4.11 -13.72 14.99
C PRO A 183 3.37 -14.94 15.54
N GLY A 184 3.63 -15.29 16.81
CA GLY A 184 3.03 -16.47 17.45
C GLY A 184 3.37 -17.80 16.75
N GLY A 185 4.50 -17.87 16.02
CA GLY A 185 4.93 -19.04 15.27
C GLY A 185 4.18 -19.26 13.95
N ARG A 186 3.39 -18.28 13.49
CA ARG A 186 2.60 -18.37 12.24
C ARG A 186 3.21 -17.47 11.17
N PRO A 187 3.83 -18.03 10.12
CA PRO A 187 4.37 -17.24 9.02
C PRO A 187 3.33 -16.33 8.38
N GLN A 188 3.70 -15.10 8.10
CA GLN A 188 2.89 -14.14 7.35
C GLN A 188 3.35 -14.03 5.91
N CYS A 189 2.47 -13.50 5.07
CA CYS A 189 2.77 -13.17 3.68
C CYS A 189 3.76 -12.00 3.60
N SER A 190 4.85 -12.17 2.87
CA SER A 190 5.89 -11.14 2.67
C SER A 190 5.70 -10.34 1.39
N ALA A 191 4.63 -10.59 0.63
CA ALA A 191 4.37 -9.96 -0.67
C ALA A 191 4.37 -8.42 -0.62
N THR A 192 3.95 -7.83 0.49
CA THR A 192 3.88 -6.37 0.66
C THR A 192 5.25 -5.71 0.65
N TYR A 193 6.32 -6.41 1.05
CA TYR A 193 7.69 -5.89 1.02
C TYR A 193 8.17 -5.54 -0.39
N ALA A 194 7.61 -6.20 -1.42
CA ALA A 194 7.91 -5.88 -2.82
C ALA A 194 7.44 -4.47 -3.24
N PHE A 195 6.58 -3.83 -2.45
CA PHE A 195 6.04 -2.50 -2.71
C PHE A 195 6.54 -1.43 -1.72
N LEU A 196 7.47 -1.78 -0.84
CA LEU A 196 7.91 -0.88 0.24
C LEU A 196 8.92 0.17 -0.25
N PHE A 197 9.78 -0.21 -1.20
CA PHE A 197 10.84 0.63 -1.73
C PHE A 197 10.73 0.76 -3.24
N ASN A 198 11.13 1.92 -3.75
CA ASN A 198 11.11 2.21 -5.19
C ASN A 198 9.71 2.04 -5.83
N SER A 199 8.65 2.16 -5.02
CA SER A 199 7.26 2.04 -5.49
C SER A 199 6.51 3.35 -5.27
N CYS A 200 5.61 3.67 -6.20
CA CYS A 200 4.76 4.86 -6.12
C CYS A 200 3.39 4.59 -6.76
N ARG A 201 2.34 5.20 -6.19
CA ARG A 201 1.03 5.28 -6.85
C ARG A 201 1.09 6.38 -7.91
N VAL A 202 0.76 6.03 -9.15
CA VAL A 202 0.75 6.94 -10.30
C VAL A 202 -0.70 7.19 -10.70
N PRO A 203 -1.19 8.44 -10.58
CA PRO A 203 -2.48 8.83 -11.13
C PRO A 203 -2.55 8.46 -12.60
N SER A 204 -3.57 7.71 -12.99
CA SER A 204 -3.73 7.23 -14.37
C SER A 204 -5.06 7.73 -14.94
N GLN A 205 -5.21 7.72 -16.27
CA GLN A 205 -6.50 8.05 -16.86
C GLN A 205 -7.59 7.13 -16.29
N PRO A 206 -8.81 7.64 -16.05
CA PRO A 206 -9.92 6.84 -15.53
C PRO A 206 -10.03 5.48 -16.25
N PRO A 207 -10.36 4.40 -15.52
CA PRO A 207 -11.08 4.43 -14.24
C PRO A 207 -10.22 4.18 -12.99
N ARG A 208 -8.89 4.10 -13.08
CA ARG A 208 -8.09 3.56 -11.96
C ARG A 208 -6.64 4.01 -11.99
N ASP A 209 -6.10 4.39 -10.83
CA ASP A 209 -4.67 4.62 -10.62
C ASP A 209 -3.83 3.33 -10.68
N SER A 210 -2.55 3.48 -10.98
CA SER A 210 -1.60 2.38 -11.02
C SER A 210 -0.60 2.45 -9.87
N VAL A 211 0.01 1.31 -9.53
CA VAL A 211 1.17 1.24 -8.63
C VAL A 211 2.34 0.78 -9.47
N VAL A 212 3.39 1.59 -9.50
CA VAL A 212 4.60 1.32 -10.28
C VAL A 212 5.73 1.03 -9.30
N THR A 213 6.52 0.00 -9.59
CA THR A 213 7.74 -0.34 -8.84
C THR A 213 8.91 -0.32 -9.80
N TYR A 214 9.98 0.38 -9.42
CA TYR A 214 11.17 0.56 -10.24
C TYR A 214 12.32 -0.34 -9.74
N PRO A 215 13.17 -0.89 -10.63
CA PRO A 215 14.28 -1.73 -10.23
C PRO A 215 15.26 -1.00 -9.29
N PRO A 216 15.51 -1.50 -8.06
CA PRO A 216 16.38 -0.86 -7.08
C PRO A 216 17.78 -0.49 -7.56
N HIS A 217 18.36 -1.27 -8.47
CA HIS A 217 19.71 -1.07 -9.01
C HIS A 217 19.79 0.05 -10.05
N ALA A 218 18.69 0.29 -10.79
CA ALA A 218 18.62 1.36 -11.79
C ALA A 218 18.25 2.71 -11.15
N TYR A 219 17.64 2.67 -9.96
CA TYR A 219 17.18 3.85 -9.23
C TYR A 219 17.69 3.80 -7.76
N PRO A 220 19.01 3.96 -7.54
CA PRO A 220 19.61 3.87 -6.19
C PRO A 220 19.39 5.12 -5.34
N HIS A 221 18.83 6.19 -5.91
CA HIS A 221 18.69 7.48 -5.26
C HIS A 221 17.49 7.56 -4.30
N VAL A 222 17.53 8.57 -3.44
CA VAL A 222 16.40 9.01 -2.61
C VAL A 222 15.97 10.42 -2.99
N ILE A 223 14.71 10.75 -2.70
CA ILE A 223 14.15 12.09 -2.90
C ILE A 223 14.09 12.79 -1.55
N VAL A 224 14.76 13.93 -1.45
CA VAL A 224 14.72 14.83 -0.28
C VAL A 224 13.87 16.03 -0.64
N ILE A 225 12.88 16.35 0.21
CA ILE A 225 12.01 17.51 0.02
C ILE A 225 12.35 18.56 1.08
N ARG A 226 12.74 19.75 0.64
CA ARG A 226 12.99 20.89 1.55
C ARG A 226 12.54 22.19 0.91
N ASN A 227 11.77 23.00 1.64
CA ASN A 227 11.28 24.30 1.17
C ASN A 227 10.61 24.24 -0.21
N ARG A 228 9.77 23.21 -0.44
CA ARG A 228 9.07 22.93 -1.71
C ARG A 228 9.99 22.58 -2.89
N ARG A 229 11.25 22.23 -2.64
CA ARG A 229 12.18 21.73 -3.66
C ARG A 229 12.40 20.24 -3.48
N LEU A 230 12.39 19.52 -4.58
CA LEU A 230 12.78 18.11 -4.65
C LEU A 230 14.27 18.05 -5.02
N ILE A 231 15.02 17.26 -4.27
CA ILE A 231 16.45 17.06 -4.45
C ILE A 231 16.68 15.55 -4.54
N THR A 232 17.32 15.12 -5.61
CA THR A 232 17.77 13.73 -5.74
C THR A 232 19.12 13.59 -5.07
N LEU A 233 19.25 12.60 -4.18
CA LEU A 233 20.49 12.27 -3.49
C LEU A 233 20.83 10.81 -3.78
N ASP A 234 22.03 10.53 -4.28
CA ASP A 234 22.58 9.17 -4.30
C ASP A 234 23.22 8.90 -2.93
N PRO A 235 22.67 7.97 -2.13
CA PRO A 235 23.23 7.65 -0.81
C PRO A 235 24.46 6.74 -0.87
N SER A 236 24.82 6.24 -2.05
CA SER A 236 25.91 5.26 -2.23
C SER A 236 27.30 5.89 -2.12
N GLY A 237 27.42 7.20 -2.39
CA GLY A 237 28.69 7.93 -2.38
C GLY A 237 29.53 7.68 -3.62
#